data_AF-A0A6A5SLW5-F1
#
_entry.id   AF-A0A6A5SLW5-F1
#
_cell.length_a   1.000
_cell.length_b   1.000
_cell.length_c   1.000
_cell.angle_alpha   90.00
_cell.angle_beta   90.00
_cell.angle_gamma   90.00
#
_symmetry.space_group_name_H-M   'P 1'
#
loop_
_entity.id
_entity.type
_entity.pdbx_description
1 polymer ?
#
loop_
_entity_poly.entity_id
_entity_poly.type
_entity_poly.pdbx_seq_one_letter_code
_entity_poly.pdbx_strand_id
1 'polypeptide(L)'
;MATALDYKNIPHSHRLPVSHREVQRTFPKLSRQSLVSLAQQWLSKKNRDFCRPYLLSDRADEDDEELYEPAQSYEALQEIYRELAGRKGGRREVLDRILEGDWRKGVSMYQLATAEIQYLLDHPNALRWTAKRLTKIPNARSPVTDMEVTNDSDHLPRFQAQTFMSNLAKELTPLMKAHYLITRIKTSPVTILRVYIHDSPYSNEASLVIDSNSTDSAKAVFFVWPNGSPFVYSSLATLTGQVVGDDGRHLRDIVQQAIPKAFSRPSARYQLTNTNFTTKSLDALLTYRGPGKSNAAAGGWSIFQDHSFSQNALDFITTQKGDGQDKASGNKSNTNGESKAGPGRPKRPLDNTESPGTKRRKEVAAGRFGTSAQPNDGQGLERLEVRIDDPFPSTSDDSNMTHLDGDTSNIDAQAANRMRRGRPSLLDRTAEDLEEIQNEDGWVPNVRVTFQGTHVFAGIRQLVEEGIVDGEKMPGWMTGEAGVTIGAVREGRIRSKEGVPGV
;
A
#
# COMPACT_ATOMS: atom_id res chain seq x y z
N MET A 1 18.07 36.66 -28.50
CA MET A 1 18.86 35.78 -27.62
C MET A 1 17.88 34.79 -26.99
N ALA A 2 17.94 33.52 -27.38
CA ALA A 2 17.16 32.48 -26.71
C ALA A 2 17.72 32.30 -25.29
N THR A 3 16.97 32.71 -24.28
CA THR A 3 17.31 32.47 -22.88
C THR A 3 17.45 30.97 -22.66
N ALA A 4 18.64 30.53 -22.23
CA ALA A 4 18.88 29.13 -21.89
C ALA A 4 17.76 28.64 -20.95
N LEU A 5 17.18 27.48 -21.25
CA LEU A 5 16.15 26.86 -20.43
C LEU A 5 16.74 26.66 -19.02
N ASP A 6 16.09 27.24 -18.00
CA ASP A 6 16.48 26.99 -16.60
C ASP A 6 16.15 25.53 -16.29
N TYR A 7 17.16 24.66 -16.28
CA TYR A 7 17.05 23.22 -16.00
C TYR A 7 16.84 22.92 -14.50
N LYS A 8 16.16 23.81 -13.78
CA LYS A 8 15.89 23.65 -12.35
C LYS A 8 14.50 23.08 -12.13
N ASN A 9 14.45 22.08 -11.26
CA ASN A 9 13.22 21.54 -10.68
C ASN A 9 12.43 22.62 -9.94
N ILE A 10 11.16 22.33 -9.70
CA ILE A 10 10.25 23.30 -9.09
C ILE A 10 10.58 23.44 -7.60
N PRO A 11 10.93 24.64 -7.11
CA PRO A 11 11.22 24.88 -5.70
C PRO A 11 9.97 24.78 -4.84
N HIS A 12 10.19 24.54 -3.53
CA HIS A 12 9.15 24.50 -2.52
C HIS A 12 8.33 25.78 -2.39
N SER A 13 8.94 26.93 -2.71
CA SER A 13 8.34 28.25 -2.56
C SER A 13 7.34 28.63 -3.66
N HIS A 14 7.34 27.93 -4.81
CA HIS A 14 6.39 28.24 -5.88
C HIS A 14 4.96 28.06 -5.45
N ARG A 15 4.12 29.04 -5.78
CA ARG A 15 2.72 29.09 -5.34
C ARG A 15 1.76 28.71 -6.46
N LEU A 16 0.74 27.97 -6.05
CA LEU A 16 -0.46 27.74 -6.83
C LEU A 16 -1.56 28.66 -6.31
N PRO A 17 -2.36 29.28 -7.20
CA PRO A 17 -3.54 30.03 -6.82
C PRO A 17 -4.49 29.16 -6.01
N VAL A 18 -5.25 29.80 -5.12
CA VAL A 18 -6.26 29.11 -4.30
C VAL A 18 -7.32 28.42 -5.17
N SER A 19 -7.63 28.99 -6.34
CA SER A 19 -8.55 28.42 -7.33
C SER A 19 -8.00 27.20 -8.08
N HIS A 20 -6.71 26.86 -7.91
CA HIS A 20 -6.11 25.74 -8.61
C HIS A 20 -6.77 24.40 -8.22
N ARG A 21 -7.07 23.56 -9.22
CA ARG A 21 -7.81 22.29 -9.06
C ARG A 21 -7.27 21.42 -7.93
N GLU A 22 -5.95 21.26 -7.86
CA GLU A 22 -5.31 20.40 -6.85
C GLU A 22 -5.45 20.94 -5.41
N VAL A 23 -5.49 22.27 -5.25
CA VAL A 23 -5.73 22.92 -3.95
C VAL A 23 -7.19 22.68 -3.54
N GLN A 24 -8.12 22.97 -4.44
CA GLN A 24 -9.56 22.76 -4.25
C GLN A 24 -9.94 21.29 -4.07
N ARG A 25 -9.16 20.36 -4.63
CA ARG A 25 -9.37 18.91 -4.50
C ARG A 25 -8.87 18.35 -3.17
N THR A 26 -7.80 18.92 -2.62
CA THR A 26 -7.07 18.34 -1.48
C THR A 26 -7.52 18.94 -0.16
N PHE A 27 -7.52 20.26 -0.03
CA PHE A 27 -7.75 20.95 1.24
C PHE A 27 -9.13 20.70 1.84
N PRO A 28 -10.24 20.68 1.07
CA PRO A 28 -11.56 20.42 1.63
C PRO A 28 -11.75 19.01 2.22
N LYS A 29 -10.87 18.06 1.88
CA LYS A 29 -10.94 16.67 2.37
C LYS A 29 -10.19 16.46 3.68
N LEU A 30 -9.38 17.42 4.09
CA LEU A 30 -8.63 17.32 5.34
C LEU A 30 -9.55 17.55 6.55
N SER A 31 -9.27 16.83 7.63
CA SER A 31 -9.96 17.06 8.89
C SER A 31 -9.61 18.45 9.44
N ARG A 32 -10.48 19.00 10.30
CA ARG A 32 -10.20 20.26 11.01
C ARG A 32 -8.86 20.21 11.76
N GLN A 33 -8.59 19.10 12.44
CA GLN A 33 -7.36 18.91 13.21
C GLN A 33 -6.13 18.89 12.29
N SER A 34 -6.23 18.21 11.14
CA SER A 34 -5.17 18.13 10.14
C SER A 34 -4.85 19.50 9.56
N LEU A 35 -5.87 20.31 9.24
CA LEU A 35 -5.71 21.69 8.75
C LEU A 35 -4.97 22.58 9.77
N VAL A 36 -5.39 22.55 11.03
CA VAL A 36 -4.75 23.34 12.10
C VAL A 36 -3.30 22.88 12.34
N SER A 37 -3.07 21.56 12.40
CA SER A 37 -1.74 21.00 12.59
C SER A 37 -0.80 21.38 11.44
N LEU A 38 -1.28 21.34 10.19
CA LEU A 38 -0.51 21.75 9.02
C LEU A 38 -0.19 23.24 9.04
N ALA A 39 -1.16 24.10 9.37
CA ALA A 39 -0.93 25.54 9.51
C ALA A 39 0.18 25.83 10.54
N GLN A 40 0.12 25.19 11.71
CA GLN A 40 1.17 25.32 12.73
C GLN A 40 2.54 24.81 12.23
N GLN A 41 2.57 23.71 11.47
CA GLN A 41 3.80 23.19 10.86
C GLN A 41 4.39 24.18 9.84
N TRP A 42 3.55 24.81 9.02
CA TRP A 42 3.98 25.79 8.01
C TRP A 42 4.54 27.07 8.63
N LEU A 43 4.01 27.50 9.77
CA LEU A 43 4.47 28.67 10.52
C LEU A 43 5.79 28.44 11.30
N SER A 44 6.23 27.17 11.41
CA SER A 44 7.47 26.83 12.10
C SER A 44 8.68 27.49 11.42
N LYS A 45 9.69 27.88 12.22
CA LYS A 45 10.88 28.61 11.75
C LYS A 45 11.57 27.98 10.53
N LYS A 46 11.56 26.65 10.41
CA LYS A 46 12.20 25.90 9.33
C LYS A 46 11.50 26.04 7.98
N ASN A 47 10.21 26.40 7.98
CA ASN A 47 9.36 26.39 6.80
C ASN A 47 8.95 27.79 6.33
N ARG A 48 9.33 28.85 7.07
CA ARG A 48 8.91 30.23 6.80
C ARG A 48 9.32 30.71 5.40
N ASP A 49 10.50 30.30 4.94
CA ASP A 49 11.06 30.74 3.64
C ASP A 49 10.18 30.35 2.44
N PHE A 50 9.50 29.21 2.52
CA PHE A 50 8.68 28.67 1.43
C PHE A 50 7.19 28.50 1.78
N CYS A 51 6.77 28.84 3.00
CA CYS A 51 5.37 28.84 3.43
C CYS A 51 4.90 30.21 3.94
N ARG A 52 5.52 31.31 3.48
CA ARG A 52 5.22 32.67 3.97
C ARG A 52 3.71 32.98 3.92
N PRO A 53 3.05 33.25 5.05
CA PRO A 53 1.67 33.72 5.09
C PRO A 53 1.60 35.20 4.69
N TYR A 54 0.40 35.67 4.45
CA TYR A 54 0.08 37.07 4.31
C TYR A 54 -0.03 37.71 5.70
N LEU A 55 0.79 38.73 5.97
CA LEU A 55 0.84 39.44 7.25
C LEU A 55 0.41 40.90 7.08
N LEU A 56 0.14 41.58 8.19
CA LEU A 56 -0.28 42.99 8.18
C LEU A 56 0.71 43.91 7.46
N SER A 57 2.01 43.59 7.50
CA SER A 57 3.05 44.33 6.77
C SER A 57 2.93 44.23 5.25
N ASP A 58 2.21 43.23 4.74
CA ASP A 58 1.98 43.00 3.31
C ASP A 58 0.71 43.72 2.80
N ARG A 59 0.02 44.48 3.67
CA ARG A 59 -1.14 45.31 3.34
C ARG A 59 -0.70 46.52 2.53
N ALA A 60 -1.26 46.64 1.32
CA ALA A 60 -0.98 47.75 0.42
C ALA A 60 -1.97 48.91 0.62
N ASP A 61 -3.25 48.59 0.87
CA ASP A 61 -4.35 49.56 0.96
C ASP A 61 -5.23 49.32 2.21
N GLU A 62 -5.69 50.39 2.86
CA GLU A 62 -6.43 50.35 4.13
C GLU A 62 -7.96 50.14 3.95
N ASP A 63 -8.47 50.26 2.72
CA ASP A 63 -9.91 50.36 2.43
C ASP A 63 -10.61 49.05 2.02
N ASP A 64 -9.89 47.92 1.93
CA ASP A 64 -10.52 46.62 1.67
C ASP A 64 -11.15 46.09 2.97
N GLU A 65 -12.49 45.99 2.99
CA GLU A 65 -13.25 45.28 4.04
C GLU A 65 -12.95 43.77 3.93
N GLU A 66 -11.84 43.36 4.54
CA GLU A 66 -11.35 41.98 4.49
C GLU A 66 -12.08 41.09 5.50
N LEU A 67 -12.50 39.90 5.06
CA LEU A 67 -13.18 38.92 5.91
C LEU A 67 -12.32 38.43 7.09
N TYR A 68 -10.99 38.50 6.95
CA TYR A 68 -10.03 37.99 7.93
C TYR A 68 -8.90 38.99 8.14
N GLU A 69 -8.81 39.55 9.35
CA GLU A 69 -7.70 40.45 9.70
C GLU A 69 -6.34 39.71 9.62
N PRO A 70 -5.37 40.27 8.88
CA PRO A 70 -4.01 39.73 8.82
C PRO A 70 -3.30 39.82 10.16
N ALA A 71 -2.57 38.77 10.54
CA ALA A 71 -1.77 38.79 11.76
C ALA A 71 -0.56 39.74 11.64
N GLN A 72 -0.14 40.31 12.76
CA GLN A 72 1.03 41.21 12.83
C GLN A 72 2.37 40.47 12.65
N SER A 73 2.45 39.22 13.08
CA SER A 73 3.68 38.41 13.05
C SER A 73 3.37 36.93 12.91
N TYR A 74 4.42 36.13 12.62
CA TYR A 74 4.32 34.67 12.56
C TYR A 74 3.91 34.09 13.92
N GLU A 75 4.42 34.66 15.01
CA GLU A 75 4.15 34.23 16.37
C GLU A 75 2.70 34.53 16.76
N ALA A 76 2.20 35.71 16.39
CA ALA A 76 0.78 36.07 16.58
C ALA A 76 -0.13 35.12 15.81
N LEU A 77 0.21 34.82 14.55
CA LEU A 77 -0.56 33.89 13.73
C LEU A 77 -0.53 32.46 14.31
N GLN A 78 0.60 32.04 14.86
CA GLN A 78 0.72 30.74 15.50
C GLN A 78 -0.17 30.62 16.75
N GLU A 79 -0.34 31.71 17.51
CA GLU A 79 -1.27 31.76 18.64
C GLU A 79 -2.73 31.68 18.17
N ILE A 80 -3.10 32.40 17.10
CA ILE A 80 -4.45 32.30 16.51
C ILE A 80 -4.79 30.84 16.15
N TYR A 81 -3.88 30.12 15.49
CA TYR A 81 -4.11 28.70 15.18
C TYR A 81 -4.08 27.79 16.42
N ARG A 82 -3.45 28.20 17.52
CA ARG A 82 -3.48 27.47 18.79
C ARG A 82 -4.82 27.66 19.50
N GLU A 83 -5.35 28.88 19.51
CA GLU A 83 -6.70 29.19 20.00
C GLU A 83 -7.77 28.50 19.17
N LEU A 84 -7.64 28.53 17.83
CA LEU A 84 -8.51 27.76 16.93
C LEU A 84 -8.44 26.27 17.24
N ALA A 85 -7.28 25.71 17.58
CA ALA A 85 -7.19 24.31 18.00
C ALA A 85 -8.04 24.01 19.24
N GLY A 86 -7.97 24.89 20.26
CA GLY A 86 -8.66 24.72 21.55
C GLY A 86 -10.16 25.03 21.51
N ARG A 87 -10.59 25.92 20.62
CA ARG A 87 -12.00 26.29 20.44
C ARG A 87 -12.78 25.20 19.70
N LYS A 88 -14.06 25.02 20.03
CA LYS A 88 -15.02 24.27 19.18
C LYS A 88 -15.45 25.17 18.02
N GLY A 89 -15.07 24.80 16.79
CA GLY A 89 -15.36 25.55 15.58
C GLY A 89 -15.53 24.64 14.36
N GLY A 90 -15.95 25.22 13.24
CA GLY A 90 -16.21 24.47 12.01
C GLY A 90 -14.93 24.07 11.28
N ARG A 91 -14.99 23.02 10.44
CA ARG A 91 -13.90 22.72 9.48
C ARG A 91 -13.79 23.83 8.43
N ARG A 92 -14.93 24.33 7.95
CA ARG A 92 -15.01 25.35 6.91
C ARG A 92 -14.39 26.68 7.34
N GLU A 93 -14.65 27.10 8.57
CA GLU A 93 -14.01 28.28 9.20
C GLU A 93 -12.48 28.23 9.11
N VAL A 94 -11.87 27.11 9.50
CA VAL A 94 -10.41 26.94 9.43
C VAL A 94 -9.90 26.90 7.99
N LEU A 95 -10.64 26.23 7.11
CA LEU A 95 -10.30 26.14 5.69
C LEU A 95 -10.31 27.51 5.01
N ASP A 96 -11.38 28.28 5.22
CA ASP A 96 -11.58 29.60 4.64
C ASP A 96 -10.54 30.58 5.23
N ARG A 97 -10.25 30.51 6.54
CA ARG A 97 -9.15 31.28 7.14
C ARG A 97 -7.79 30.97 6.50
N ILE A 98 -7.48 29.70 6.23
CA ILE A 98 -6.23 29.30 5.58
C ILE A 98 -6.18 29.82 4.14
N LEU A 99 -7.21 29.57 3.34
CA LEU A 99 -7.18 29.81 1.90
C LEU A 99 -7.53 31.24 1.49
N GLU A 100 -8.48 31.88 2.16
CA GLU A 100 -8.95 33.23 1.85
C GLU A 100 -8.31 34.30 2.76
N GLY A 101 -7.81 33.90 3.94
CA GLY A 101 -7.07 34.77 4.85
C GLY A 101 -5.56 34.63 4.68
N ASP A 102 -4.96 33.73 5.45
CA ASP A 102 -3.52 33.72 5.73
C ASP A 102 -2.65 33.28 4.52
N TRP A 103 -3.19 32.49 3.58
CA TRP A 103 -2.48 32.11 2.34
C TRP A 103 -3.25 32.52 1.07
N ARG A 104 -3.97 33.64 1.13
CA ARG A 104 -4.76 34.19 0.02
C ARG A 104 -3.99 34.47 -1.28
N LYS A 105 -2.69 34.77 -1.18
CA LYS A 105 -1.78 34.95 -2.33
C LYS A 105 -1.38 33.63 -3.00
N GLY A 106 -1.87 32.49 -2.52
CA GLY A 106 -1.60 31.17 -3.05
C GLY A 106 -0.84 30.26 -2.09
N VAL A 107 -1.04 28.96 -2.31
CA VAL A 107 -0.51 27.85 -1.53
C VAL A 107 0.77 27.35 -2.18
N SER A 108 1.86 27.23 -1.42
CA SER A 108 3.13 26.77 -1.98
C SER A 108 3.12 25.27 -2.32
N MET A 109 4.03 24.84 -3.19
CA MET A 109 4.18 23.44 -3.56
C MET A 109 4.52 22.55 -2.37
N TYR A 110 5.24 23.07 -1.37
CA TYR A 110 5.46 22.37 -0.11
C TYR A 110 4.17 22.21 0.70
N GLN A 111 3.35 23.26 0.78
CA GLN A 111 2.08 23.21 1.49
C GLN A 111 1.12 22.21 0.84
N LEU A 112 0.99 22.23 -0.50
CA LEU A 112 0.20 21.24 -1.22
C LEU A 112 0.73 19.82 -0.98
N ALA A 113 2.05 19.62 -1.07
CA ALA A 113 2.65 18.31 -0.88
C ALA A 113 2.46 17.75 0.54
N THR A 114 2.58 18.59 1.56
CA THR A 114 2.34 18.18 2.96
C THR A 114 0.85 17.96 3.24
N ALA A 115 -0.05 18.73 2.62
CA ALA A 115 -1.49 18.51 2.69
C ALA A 115 -1.91 17.17 2.06
N GLU A 116 -1.39 16.82 0.88
CA GLU A 116 -1.68 15.53 0.24
C GLU A 116 -1.13 14.34 1.05
N ILE A 117 0.08 14.46 1.59
CA ILE A 117 0.66 13.41 2.46
C ILE A 117 -0.17 13.26 3.74
N GLN A 118 -0.61 14.37 4.35
CA GLN A 118 -1.48 14.29 5.53
C GLN A 118 -2.82 13.60 5.19
N TYR A 119 -3.43 13.94 4.06
CA TYR A 119 -4.65 13.27 3.61
C TYR A 119 -4.45 11.76 3.43
N LEU A 120 -3.31 11.35 2.86
CA LEU A 120 -2.94 9.94 2.72
C LEU A 120 -2.81 9.24 4.08
N LEU A 121 -2.20 9.89 5.07
CA LEU A 121 -2.06 9.32 6.42
C LEU A 121 -3.39 9.22 7.16
N ASP A 122 -4.28 10.21 6.97
CA ASP A 122 -5.62 10.21 7.56
C ASP A 122 -6.53 9.14 6.93
N HIS A 123 -6.27 8.78 5.67
CA HIS A 123 -7.09 7.84 4.88
C HIS A 123 -6.22 6.75 4.24
N PRO A 124 -5.79 5.73 5.01
CA PRO A 124 -4.85 4.72 4.53
C PRO A 124 -5.36 3.91 3.32
N ASN A 125 -6.68 3.80 3.15
CA ASN A 125 -7.32 3.08 2.04
C ASN A 125 -7.67 3.98 0.82
N ALA A 126 -7.26 5.24 0.81
CA ALA A 126 -7.62 6.18 -0.25
C ALA A 126 -6.99 5.85 -1.60
N LEU A 127 -5.76 5.31 -1.58
CA LEU A 127 -4.95 5.04 -2.75
C LEU A 127 -4.77 3.54 -2.97
N ARG A 128 -4.60 3.15 -4.24
CA ARG A 128 -4.24 1.77 -4.61
C ARG A 128 -2.73 1.66 -4.76
N TRP A 129 -2.13 0.76 -4.02
CA TRP A 129 -0.68 0.58 -3.93
C TRP A 129 -0.22 -0.71 -4.59
N THR A 130 0.93 -0.64 -5.25
CA THR A 130 1.64 -1.81 -5.80
C THR A 130 3.01 -1.95 -5.15
N ALA A 131 3.38 -3.15 -4.69
CA ALA A 131 4.70 -3.42 -4.14
C ALA A 131 5.68 -3.96 -5.19
N LYS A 132 6.91 -3.46 -5.18
CA LYS A 132 8.03 -3.97 -5.98
C LYS A 132 9.24 -4.21 -5.11
N ARG A 133 10.05 -5.20 -5.44
CA ARG A 133 11.25 -5.55 -4.68
C ARG A 133 12.48 -4.96 -5.35
N LEU A 134 13.32 -4.31 -4.57
CA LEU A 134 14.64 -3.86 -5.00
C LEU A 134 15.61 -5.03 -4.89
N THR A 135 16.21 -5.42 -6.02
CA THR A 135 17.19 -6.51 -6.09
C THR A 135 18.47 -6.01 -6.77
N LYS A 136 19.63 -6.50 -6.32
CA LYS A 136 20.90 -6.23 -6.98
C LYS A 136 20.95 -7.01 -8.29
N ILE A 137 21.43 -6.38 -9.36
CA ILE A 137 21.69 -7.07 -10.64
C ILE A 137 23.00 -7.85 -10.46
N PRO A 138 22.99 -9.19 -10.63
CA PRO A 138 24.21 -9.99 -10.57
C PRO A 138 25.23 -9.53 -11.62
N ASN A 139 26.49 -9.38 -11.22
CA ASN A 139 27.55 -9.05 -12.15
C ASN A 139 28.15 -10.36 -12.69
N ALA A 140 28.05 -10.59 -14.00
CA ALA A 140 28.54 -11.83 -14.64
C ALA A 140 30.05 -12.08 -14.47
N ARG A 141 30.81 -11.09 -13.96
CA ARG A 141 32.25 -11.18 -13.69
C ARG A 141 32.63 -11.50 -12.24
N SER A 142 31.68 -11.56 -11.29
CA SER A 142 32.00 -12.07 -9.95
C SER A 142 31.71 -13.58 -9.92
N PRO A 143 32.72 -14.44 -9.67
CA PRO A 143 32.46 -15.86 -9.51
C PRO A 143 31.48 -16.05 -8.35
N VAL A 144 30.46 -16.88 -8.56
CA VAL A 144 29.60 -17.38 -7.49
C VAL A 144 30.47 -18.31 -6.67
N THR A 145 31.12 -17.78 -5.63
CA THR A 145 31.75 -18.61 -4.61
C THR A 145 30.62 -19.19 -3.77
N ASP A 146 30.30 -20.46 -4.04
CA ASP A 146 29.57 -21.32 -3.12
C ASP A 146 30.20 -21.19 -1.73
N MET A 147 29.35 -21.04 -0.71
CA MET A 147 29.73 -21.05 0.70
C MET A 147 30.74 -19.96 1.13
N GLU A 148 30.31 -18.70 1.10
CA GLU A 148 30.69 -17.80 2.19
C GLU A 148 29.44 -17.39 2.97
N VAL A 149 29.35 -17.87 4.22
CA VAL A 149 28.49 -17.29 5.28
C VAL A 149 29.15 -16.00 5.77
N THR A 150 29.63 -15.18 4.84
CA THR A 150 30.04 -13.80 5.07
C THR A 150 28.89 -12.94 4.57
N ASN A 151 28.59 -11.87 5.30
CA ASN A 151 27.39 -11.03 5.20
C ASN A 151 27.12 -10.37 3.82
N ASP A 152 27.79 -10.74 2.74
CA ASP A 152 27.68 -10.12 1.41
C ASP A 152 26.44 -10.53 0.58
N SER A 153 25.57 -11.39 1.13
CA SER A 153 24.25 -11.64 0.56
C SER A 153 23.47 -10.33 0.45
N ASP A 154 23.20 -9.87 -0.78
CA ASP A 154 22.13 -8.91 -1.08
C ASP A 154 22.08 -7.66 -0.18
N HIS A 155 23.21 -7.00 0.05
CA HIS A 155 23.19 -5.72 0.74
C HIS A 155 22.32 -4.70 -0.02
N LEU A 156 21.10 -4.49 0.48
CA LEU A 156 20.23 -3.41 0.05
C LEU A 156 20.98 -2.08 0.22
N PRO A 157 20.78 -1.12 -0.71
CA PRO A 157 21.48 0.15 -0.63
C PRO A 157 21.03 0.89 0.63
N ARG A 158 21.99 1.41 1.40
CA ARG A 158 21.68 2.26 2.55
C ARG A 158 20.91 3.50 2.07
N PHE A 159 19.71 3.68 2.59
CA PHE A 159 18.83 4.77 2.20
C PHE A 159 19.23 6.08 2.87
N GLN A 160 19.91 6.96 2.13
CA GLN A 160 20.17 8.34 2.53
C GLN A 160 19.36 9.29 1.65
N ALA A 161 18.32 9.90 2.22
CA ALA A 161 17.34 10.71 1.50
C ALA A 161 17.98 11.80 0.62
N GLN A 162 18.94 12.56 1.14
CA GLN A 162 19.56 13.68 0.42
C GLN A 162 20.34 13.21 -0.83
N THR A 163 21.17 12.18 -0.68
CA THR A 163 21.97 11.61 -1.77
C THR A 163 21.07 10.96 -2.83
N PHE A 164 20.08 10.19 -2.37
CA PHE A 164 19.08 9.59 -3.24
C PHE A 164 18.32 10.65 -4.05
N MET A 165 17.86 11.72 -3.40
CA MET A 165 17.15 12.82 -4.07
C MET A 165 18.01 13.53 -5.11
N SER A 166 19.29 13.78 -4.81
CA SER A 166 20.23 14.39 -5.76
C SER A 166 20.40 13.51 -7.01
N ASN A 167 20.58 12.20 -6.83
CA ASN A 167 20.72 11.26 -7.94
C ASN A 167 19.42 11.11 -8.74
N LEU A 168 18.29 10.99 -8.05
CA LEU A 168 16.98 10.89 -8.70
C LEU A 168 16.67 12.13 -9.53
N ALA A 169 16.94 13.32 -8.97
CA ALA A 169 16.77 14.58 -9.69
C ALA A 169 17.67 14.62 -10.94
N LYS A 170 18.94 14.21 -10.85
CA LYS A 170 19.85 14.17 -12.01
C LYS A 170 19.33 13.27 -13.14
N GLU A 171 18.76 12.12 -12.80
CA GLU A 171 18.19 11.19 -13.78
C GLU A 171 16.89 11.71 -14.42
N LEU A 172 16.06 12.42 -13.67
CA LEU A 172 14.73 12.86 -14.13
C LEU A 172 14.71 14.25 -14.76
N THR A 173 15.62 15.15 -14.36
CA THR A 173 15.66 16.55 -14.85
C THR A 173 15.73 16.67 -16.38
N PRO A 174 16.44 15.79 -17.13
CA PRO A 174 16.40 15.82 -18.59
C PRO A 174 15.07 15.42 -19.21
N LEU A 175 14.22 14.71 -18.47
CA LEU A 175 12.97 14.12 -18.98
C LEU A 175 11.74 14.93 -18.57
N MET A 176 11.75 15.49 -17.35
CA MET A 176 10.60 16.21 -16.81
C MET A 176 11.03 17.25 -15.78
N LYS A 177 10.22 18.31 -15.66
CA LYS A 177 10.27 19.22 -14.52
C LYS A 177 9.30 18.72 -13.45
N ALA A 178 9.79 18.57 -12.24
CA ALA A 178 8.96 18.11 -11.14
C ALA A 178 9.30 18.82 -9.83
N HIS A 179 8.33 18.82 -8.93
CA HIS A 179 8.51 19.14 -7.53
C HIS A 179 8.61 17.83 -6.73
N TYR A 180 9.65 17.71 -5.91
CA TYR A 180 9.89 16.54 -5.09
C TYR A 180 9.75 16.88 -3.60
N LEU A 181 9.05 16.04 -2.83
CA LEU A 181 9.06 16.11 -1.37
C LEU A 181 9.34 14.72 -0.81
N ILE A 182 10.42 14.59 -0.05
CA ILE A 182 10.75 13.37 0.70
C ILE A 182 10.59 13.64 2.20
N THR A 183 9.84 12.79 2.90
CA THR A 183 9.62 12.94 4.34
C THR A 183 9.54 11.60 5.05
N ARG A 184 10.10 11.54 6.25
CA ARG A 184 9.99 10.37 7.13
C ARG A 184 8.81 10.58 8.07
N ILE A 185 7.92 9.60 8.12
CA ILE A 185 6.76 9.64 9.01
C ILE A 185 7.19 9.24 10.42
N LYS A 186 6.63 9.90 11.43
CA LYS A 186 6.97 9.65 12.84
C LYS A 186 6.14 8.51 13.43
N THR A 187 4.89 8.38 13.01
CA THR A 187 3.93 7.38 13.52
C THR A 187 4.19 5.98 12.97
N SER A 188 4.85 5.86 11.82
CA SER A 188 5.18 4.60 11.16
C SER A 188 6.60 4.66 10.63
N PRO A 189 7.38 3.56 10.65
CA PRO A 189 8.77 3.51 10.19
C PRO A 189 8.85 3.51 8.64
N VAL A 190 8.23 4.48 7.99
CA VAL A 190 8.17 4.63 6.54
C VAL A 190 8.69 6.00 6.09
N THR A 191 9.32 6.02 4.92
CA THR A 191 9.70 7.24 4.20
C THR A 191 8.85 7.37 2.96
N ILE A 192 8.23 8.54 2.77
CA ILE A 192 7.34 8.84 1.65
C ILE A 192 8.04 9.86 0.74
N LEU A 193 8.08 9.55 -0.56
CA LEU A 193 8.42 10.47 -1.64
C LEU A 193 7.13 10.82 -2.39
N ARG A 194 6.88 12.11 -2.54
CA ARG A 194 5.93 12.65 -3.51
C ARG A 194 6.71 13.23 -4.69
N VAL A 195 6.34 12.84 -5.89
CA VAL A 195 6.80 13.45 -7.15
C VAL A 195 5.61 14.08 -7.84
N TYR A 196 5.65 15.40 -8.07
CA TYR A 196 4.62 16.13 -8.80
C TYR A 196 5.19 16.66 -10.11
N ILE A 197 4.66 16.19 -11.24
CA ILE A 197 5.10 16.63 -12.57
C ILE A 197 4.48 17.98 -12.93
N HIS A 198 5.22 18.71 -13.75
CA HIS A 198 4.75 19.90 -14.41
C HIS A 198 4.88 19.74 -15.92
N ASP A 199 3.81 20.08 -16.63
CA ASP A 199 3.68 19.86 -18.07
C ASP A 199 4.43 20.93 -18.89
N SER A 200 4.69 22.11 -18.30
CA SER A 200 5.38 23.19 -18.99
C SER A 200 6.91 23.09 -18.91
N PRO A 201 7.62 23.46 -20.00
CA PRO A 201 9.07 23.55 -20.03
C PRO A 201 9.61 24.73 -19.22
N TYR A 202 8.76 25.65 -18.77
CA TYR A 202 9.12 26.75 -17.89
C TYR A 202 8.93 26.36 -16.43
N SER A 203 9.81 26.84 -15.55
CA SER A 203 9.70 26.59 -14.11
C SER A 203 8.95 27.71 -13.39
N ASN A 204 8.39 28.72 -14.06
CA ASN A 204 7.82 29.89 -13.40
C ASN A 204 6.39 29.66 -12.88
N GLU A 205 5.98 30.45 -11.87
CA GLU A 205 4.64 30.35 -11.27
C GLU A 205 3.50 30.53 -12.28
N ALA A 206 3.65 31.43 -13.25
CA ALA A 206 2.65 31.65 -14.29
C ALA A 206 2.32 30.38 -15.09
N SER A 207 3.34 29.57 -15.41
CA SER A 207 3.12 28.31 -16.12
C SER A 207 2.44 27.23 -15.28
N LEU A 208 2.62 27.27 -13.95
CA LEU A 208 1.91 26.39 -13.01
C LEU A 208 0.41 26.71 -12.91
N VAL A 209 -0.01 27.94 -13.22
CA VAL A 209 -1.43 28.38 -13.14
C VAL A 209 -2.25 27.93 -14.35
N ILE A 210 -1.67 27.98 -15.54
CA ILE A 210 -2.33 27.66 -16.83
C ILE A 210 -2.75 26.18 -16.87
N ASP A 211 -2.04 25.36 -16.11
CA ASP A 211 -2.20 23.91 -15.97
C ASP A 211 -3.52 23.46 -15.30
N SER A 212 -4.40 24.40 -14.93
CA SER A 212 -5.71 24.15 -14.30
C SER A 212 -6.77 23.55 -15.25
N ASN A 213 -6.62 23.72 -16.56
CA ASN A 213 -7.59 23.26 -17.57
C ASN A 213 -7.32 21.86 -18.15
N SER A 214 -6.19 21.22 -17.82
CA SER A 214 -5.91 19.85 -18.26
C SER A 214 -6.75 18.86 -17.45
N THR A 215 -7.78 18.31 -18.10
CA THR A 215 -8.69 17.34 -17.52
C THR A 215 -8.07 15.95 -17.57
N ASP A 216 -8.02 15.29 -16.41
CA ASP A 216 -8.09 13.82 -16.27
C ASP A 216 -6.81 13.00 -15.94
N SER A 217 -5.63 13.61 -15.73
CA SER A 217 -4.44 12.86 -15.25
C SER A 217 -3.98 13.24 -13.84
N ALA A 218 -3.50 12.25 -13.08
CA ALA A 218 -2.82 12.49 -11.81
C ALA A 218 -1.43 13.07 -12.06
N LYS A 219 -1.24 14.31 -11.60
CA LYS A 219 0.04 15.01 -11.67
C LYS A 219 1.03 14.60 -10.58
N ALA A 220 0.59 13.83 -9.57
CA ALA A 220 1.45 13.33 -8.50
C ALA A 220 1.50 11.81 -8.41
N VAL A 221 2.65 11.30 -8.01
CA VAL A 221 2.92 9.90 -7.70
C VAL A 221 3.60 9.80 -6.34
N PHE A 222 3.20 8.81 -5.56
CA PHE A 222 3.77 8.49 -4.26
C PHE A 222 4.61 7.23 -4.32
N PHE A 223 5.76 7.27 -3.66
CA PHE A 223 6.61 6.12 -3.40
C PHE A 223 6.87 6.00 -1.89
N VAL A 224 6.80 4.80 -1.35
CA VAL A 224 6.99 4.54 0.07
C VAL A 224 8.06 3.47 0.27
N TRP A 225 9.01 3.75 1.16
CA TRP A 225 10.03 2.82 1.63
C TRP A 225 9.82 2.52 3.11
N PRO A 226 9.48 1.27 3.47
CA PRO A 226 9.57 0.81 4.86
C PRO A 226 11.04 0.69 5.28
N ASN A 227 11.34 1.10 6.51
CA ASN A 227 12.70 1.04 7.03
C ASN A 227 13.16 -0.42 7.15
N GLY A 228 14.31 -0.78 6.55
CA GLY A 228 14.87 -2.13 6.65
C GLY A 228 14.17 -3.17 5.77
N SER A 229 13.38 -2.74 4.78
CA SER A 229 12.71 -3.61 3.82
C SER A 229 13.28 -3.45 2.41
N PRO A 230 13.39 -4.53 1.60
CA PRO A 230 13.75 -4.44 0.19
C PRO A 230 12.62 -3.89 -0.69
N PHE A 231 11.44 -3.64 -0.14
CA PHE A 231 10.26 -3.30 -0.93
C PHE A 231 10.07 -1.80 -1.10
N VAL A 232 9.60 -1.41 -2.28
CA VAL A 232 9.17 -0.06 -2.64
C VAL A 232 7.71 -0.13 -3.03
N TYR A 233 6.86 0.63 -2.33
CA TYR A 233 5.45 0.75 -2.69
C TYR A 233 5.28 1.94 -3.61
N SER A 234 4.47 1.79 -4.64
CA SER A 234 4.15 2.88 -5.57
C SER A 234 2.65 3.05 -5.71
N SER A 235 2.20 4.29 -5.81
CA SER A 235 0.81 4.64 -6.06
C SER A 235 0.68 5.97 -6.79
N LEU A 236 -0.36 6.10 -7.59
CA LEU A 236 -0.73 7.38 -8.22
C LEU A 236 -1.56 8.20 -7.23
N ALA A 237 -1.45 9.53 -7.26
CA ALA A 237 -2.29 10.45 -6.50
C ALA A 237 -3.72 10.57 -7.09
N THR A 238 -4.28 9.44 -7.51
CA THR A 238 -5.67 9.23 -7.94
C THR A 238 -6.41 8.51 -6.84
N LEU A 239 -7.54 9.06 -6.40
CA LEU A 239 -8.38 8.36 -5.44
C LEU A 239 -8.93 7.08 -6.06
N THR A 240 -9.16 6.09 -5.20
CA THR A 240 -9.82 4.86 -5.58
C THR A 240 -11.19 5.14 -6.22
N GLY A 241 -11.43 4.55 -7.39
CA GLY A 241 -12.67 4.73 -8.16
C GLY A 241 -12.62 5.85 -9.20
N GLN A 242 -11.54 6.65 -9.23
CA GLN A 242 -11.29 7.58 -10.33
C GLN A 242 -10.61 6.88 -11.50
N VAL A 243 -10.94 7.33 -12.72
CA VAL A 243 -10.23 6.89 -13.92
C VAL A 243 -8.78 7.36 -13.83
N VAL A 244 -7.87 6.44 -14.08
CA VAL A 244 -6.44 6.74 -14.13
C VAL A 244 -6.11 7.13 -15.57
N GLY A 245 -5.69 8.38 -15.78
CA GLY A 245 -5.15 8.83 -17.08
C GLY A 245 -3.81 8.17 -17.43
N ASP A 246 -3.47 8.14 -18.72
CA ASP A 246 -2.22 7.54 -19.22
C ASP A 246 -0.97 8.29 -18.76
N ASP A 247 -1.01 9.62 -18.70
CA ASP A 247 0.15 10.44 -18.28
C ASP A 247 0.62 10.09 -16.88
N GLY A 248 -0.33 9.87 -15.95
CA GLY A 248 -0.01 9.49 -14.57
C GLY A 248 0.67 8.11 -14.51
N ARG A 249 0.21 7.14 -15.32
CA ARG A 249 0.86 5.83 -15.44
C ARG A 249 2.27 5.98 -16.00
N HIS A 250 2.43 6.76 -17.06
CA HIS A 250 3.72 7.00 -17.69
C HIS A 250 4.69 7.67 -16.72
N LEU A 251 4.25 8.69 -15.99
CA LEU A 251 5.02 9.34 -14.93
C LEU A 251 5.48 8.35 -13.87
N ARG A 252 4.59 7.53 -13.33
CA ARG A 252 4.95 6.50 -12.35
C ARG A 252 6.00 5.56 -12.92
N ASP A 253 5.83 5.12 -14.16
CA ASP A 253 6.72 4.16 -14.78
C ASP A 253 8.11 4.77 -15.06
N ILE A 254 8.19 6.04 -15.49
CA ILE A 254 9.47 6.78 -15.63
C ILE A 254 10.19 6.91 -14.28
N VAL A 255 9.49 7.41 -13.25
CA VAL A 255 10.10 7.57 -11.93
C VAL A 255 10.53 6.22 -11.37
N GLN A 256 9.71 5.19 -11.57
CA GLN A 256 10.04 3.84 -11.15
C GLN A 256 11.31 3.32 -11.84
N GLN A 257 11.52 3.58 -13.12
CA GLN A 257 12.75 3.19 -13.83
C GLN A 257 13.98 3.99 -13.35
N ALA A 258 13.78 5.21 -12.86
CA ALA A 258 14.86 6.05 -12.32
C ALA A 258 15.26 5.65 -10.89
N ILE A 259 14.34 5.10 -10.07
CA ILE A 259 14.61 4.71 -8.67
C ILE A 259 15.82 3.76 -8.54
N PRO A 260 15.90 2.62 -9.25
CA PRO A 260 17.07 1.75 -9.17
C PRO A 260 18.36 2.44 -9.58
N LYS A 261 18.33 3.31 -10.60
CA LYS A 261 19.49 4.09 -11.05
C LYS A 261 19.97 5.05 -9.96
N ALA A 262 19.03 5.71 -9.27
CA ALA A 262 19.35 6.62 -8.17
C ALA A 262 20.03 5.93 -6.97
N PHE A 263 19.72 4.65 -6.74
CA PHE A 263 20.40 3.81 -5.75
C PHE A 263 21.70 3.17 -6.24
N SER A 264 21.88 3.07 -7.55
CA SER A 264 23.01 2.38 -8.15
C SER A 264 24.30 3.17 -7.97
N ARG A 265 25.40 2.45 -7.83
CA ARG A 265 26.77 2.97 -7.77
C ARG A 265 27.62 2.20 -8.78
N PRO A 266 28.82 2.71 -9.16
CA PRO A 266 29.77 1.90 -9.91
C PRO A 266 29.94 0.53 -9.22
N SER A 267 29.84 -0.57 -9.98
CA SER A 267 29.84 -1.98 -9.53
C SER A 267 28.60 -2.51 -8.77
N ALA A 268 27.66 -1.67 -8.36
CA ALA A 268 26.44 -2.08 -7.66
C ALA A 268 25.20 -1.49 -8.34
N ARG A 269 24.63 -2.26 -9.27
CA ARG A 269 23.40 -1.88 -9.99
C ARG A 269 22.20 -2.58 -9.38
N TYR A 270 21.07 -1.90 -9.34
CA TYR A 270 19.83 -2.44 -8.82
C TYR A 270 18.74 -2.43 -9.89
N GLN A 271 17.71 -3.25 -9.66
CA GLN A 271 16.46 -3.25 -10.44
C GLN A 271 15.27 -3.40 -9.50
N LEU A 272 14.08 -3.04 -9.99
CA LEU A 272 12.82 -3.27 -9.30
C LEU A 272 12.07 -4.42 -9.97
N THR A 273 11.89 -5.53 -9.25
CA THR A 273 11.09 -6.68 -9.70
C THR A 273 9.66 -6.60 -9.18
N ASN A 274 8.69 -7.10 -9.95
CA ASN A 274 7.30 -7.05 -9.56
C ASN A 274 6.99 -8.15 -8.52
N THR A 275 6.24 -7.82 -7.47
CA THR A 275 5.84 -8.79 -6.45
C THR A 275 4.43 -9.34 -6.65
N ASN A 276 3.70 -8.87 -7.67
CA ASN A 276 2.30 -9.23 -7.94
C ASN A 276 1.37 -9.04 -6.73
N PHE A 277 1.71 -8.05 -5.89
CA PHE A 277 0.96 -7.67 -4.70
C PHE A 277 0.43 -6.24 -4.85
N THR A 278 -0.89 -6.13 -4.92
CA THR A 278 -1.61 -4.86 -5.03
C THR A 278 -2.73 -4.79 -4.00
N THR A 279 -2.79 -3.72 -3.21
CA THR A 279 -3.82 -3.52 -2.19
C THR A 279 -4.11 -2.03 -2.00
N LYS A 280 -5.23 -1.68 -1.36
CA LYS A 280 -5.49 -0.31 -0.92
C LYS A 280 -4.95 -0.03 0.48
N SER A 281 -4.77 -1.05 1.32
CA SER A 281 -4.29 -0.87 2.68
C SER A 281 -2.76 -0.79 2.73
N LEU A 282 -2.24 0.33 3.20
CA LEU A 282 -0.80 0.47 3.51
C LEU A 282 -0.38 -0.49 4.64
N ASP A 283 -1.27 -0.76 5.59
CA ASP A 283 -0.99 -1.67 6.72
C ASP A 283 -0.90 -3.13 6.26
N ALA A 284 -1.72 -3.53 5.29
CA ALA A 284 -1.57 -4.82 4.61
C ALA A 284 -0.20 -4.91 3.93
N LEU A 285 0.23 -3.85 3.23
CA LEU A 285 1.56 -3.80 2.63
C LEU A 285 2.68 -3.92 3.64
N LEU A 286 2.59 -3.25 4.78
CA LEU A 286 3.58 -3.35 5.86
C LEU A 286 3.57 -4.74 6.51
N THR A 287 2.44 -5.44 6.54
CA THR A 287 2.35 -6.80 7.06
C THR A 287 3.00 -7.80 6.11
N TYR A 288 2.65 -7.77 4.83
CA TYR A 288 3.11 -8.76 3.84
C TYR A 288 4.47 -8.41 3.22
N ARG A 289 4.85 -7.12 3.20
CA ARG A 289 6.03 -6.58 2.49
C ARG A 289 6.75 -5.51 3.31
N GLY A 290 6.66 -5.54 4.64
CA GLY A 290 7.33 -4.59 5.52
C GLY A 290 8.69 -5.08 6.00
N PRO A 291 9.19 -4.59 7.13
CA PRO A 291 10.39 -5.11 7.80
C PRO A 291 10.07 -6.12 8.91
N GLY A 292 8.80 -6.50 9.06
CA GLY A 292 8.32 -7.37 10.14
C GLY A 292 8.57 -8.85 9.88
N LYS A 293 8.43 -9.64 10.94
CA LYS A 293 8.47 -11.11 10.91
C LYS A 293 7.29 -11.73 10.16
N SER A 294 6.23 -10.96 9.93
CA SER A 294 4.99 -11.36 9.24
C SER A 294 5.15 -11.62 7.73
N ASN A 295 6.23 -11.13 7.11
CA ASN A 295 6.37 -11.14 5.65
C ASN A 295 6.35 -12.55 5.00
N ALA A 296 6.86 -13.56 5.71
CA ALA A 296 7.01 -14.93 5.22
C ALA A 296 6.26 -15.96 6.09
N ALA A 297 5.43 -15.48 7.02
CA ALA A 297 4.72 -16.31 7.99
C ALA A 297 3.25 -15.87 8.12
N ALA A 298 2.61 -15.55 6.99
CA ALA A 298 1.20 -15.19 6.97
C ALA A 298 0.28 -16.43 7.05
N GLY A 299 -1.01 -16.23 7.32
CA GLY A 299 -1.97 -17.33 7.42
C GLY A 299 -1.73 -18.20 8.65
N GLY A 300 -1.86 -19.51 8.50
CA GLY A 300 -1.62 -20.49 9.58
C GLY A 300 -0.20 -20.47 10.13
N TRP A 301 0.77 -19.93 9.38
CA TRP A 301 2.16 -19.78 9.82
C TRP A 301 2.38 -18.62 10.80
N SER A 302 1.37 -17.77 11.02
CA SER A 302 1.46 -16.61 11.92
C SER A 302 1.78 -16.98 13.37
N ILE A 303 1.58 -18.23 13.77
CA ILE A 303 2.03 -18.77 15.08
C ILE A 303 3.54 -18.59 15.30
N PHE A 304 4.34 -18.58 14.23
CA PHE A 304 5.80 -18.43 14.30
C PHE A 304 6.24 -16.96 14.39
N GLN A 305 5.32 -16.01 14.23
CA GLN A 305 5.63 -14.58 14.31
C GLN A 305 5.90 -14.13 15.75
N ASP A 306 5.06 -14.58 16.67
CA ASP A 306 4.97 -14.02 18.02
C ASP A 306 5.78 -14.80 19.08
N HIS A 307 6.56 -15.81 18.67
CA HIS A 307 7.34 -16.69 19.56
C HIS A 307 6.51 -17.29 20.72
N SER A 308 5.18 -17.26 20.62
CA SER A 308 4.26 -17.67 21.68
C SER A 308 4.36 -19.16 21.98
N PHE A 309 4.84 -19.94 21.01
CA PHE A 309 5.08 -21.37 21.12
C PHE A 309 6.46 -21.74 21.69
N SER A 310 7.47 -20.88 21.51
CA SER A 310 8.84 -21.16 21.95
C SER A 310 9.12 -20.46 23.27
N GLN A 311 9.04 -21.21 24.37
CA GLN A 311 9.62 -20.77 25.64
C GLN A 311 11.12 -20.55 25.44
N ASN A 312 11.66 -19.51 26.08
CA ASN A 312 13.10 -19.29 26.08
C ASN A 312 13.75 -20.54 26.70
N ALA A 313 14.80 -21.08 26.07
CA ALA A 313 15.45 -22.32 26.53
C ALA A 313 16.02 -22.24 27.95
N LEU A 314 16.05 -21.05 28.56
CA LEU A 314 16.47 -20.80 29.95
C LEU A 314 15.30 -20.55 30.91
N ASP A 315 14.05 -20.54 30.43
CA ASP A 315 12.84 -20.35 31.24
C ASP A 315 12.33 -21.70 31.78
N PHE A 316 13.10 -22.29 32.70
CA PHE A 316 12.79 -23.60 33.29
C PHE A 316 11.80 -23.52 34.48
N ILE A 317 11.35 -22.32 34.88
CA ILE A 317 10.68 -22.13 36.17
C ILE A 317 9.14 -22.25 36.07
N THR A 318 8.55 -22.35 34.88
CA THR A 318 7.09 -22.38 34.70
C THR A 318 6.50 -23.69 34.15
N THR A 319 7.31 -24.73 33.89
CA THR A 319 6.86 -25.96 33.21
C THR A 319 6.24 -27.04 34.12
N GLN A 320 5.68 -26.67 35.28
CA GLN A 320 4.79 -27.55 36.06
C GLN A 320 3.30 -27.16 36.02
N LYS A 321 2.88 -26.48 34.95
CA LYS A 321 1.49 -26.50 34.45
C LYS A 321 1.60 -26.69 32.94
N GLY A 322 1.57 -27.90 32.40
CA GLY A 322 0.43 -28.79 32.41
C GLY A 322 -0.30 -28.61 31.08
N ASP A 323 -0.28 -29.65 30.23
CA ASP A 323 -1.17 -29.81 29.08
C ASP A 323 -2.61 -29.53 29.53
N GLY A 324 -3.06 -28.32 29.27
CA GLY A 324 -4.35 -27.81 29.72
C GLY A 324 -4.91 -26.98 28.61
N GLN A 325 -5.90 -27.54 27.91
CA GLN A 325 -6.80 -26.83 27.01
C GLN A 325 -7.11 -25.44 27.57
N ASP A 326 -6.73 -24.39 26.84
CA ASP A 326 -7.20 -23.03 27.08
C ASP A 326 -8.70 -22.96 26.79
N LYS A 327 -9.51 -23.38 27.76
CA LYS A 327 -10.89 -22.91 27.90
C LYS A 327 -10.82 -21.47 28.35
N ALA A 328 -11.13 -20.56 27.44
CA ALA A 328 -11.46 -19.17 27.75
C ALA A 328 -12.46 -19.12 28.90
N SER A 329 -11.98 -18.80 30.10
CA SER A 329 -12.82 -18.57 31.28
C SER A 329 -13.22 -17.10 31.28
N GLY A 330 -14.50 -16.87 31.03
CA GLY A 330 -15.11 -15.55 31.13
C GLY A 330 -14.99 -15.00 32.54
N ASN A 331 -14.47 -13.78 32.64
CA ASN A 331 -14.49 -12.95 33.84
C ASN A 331 -15.91 -12.85 34.39
N LYS A 332 -16.17 -13.49 35.54
CA LYS A 332 -17.28 -13.13 36.43
C LYS A 332 -16.70 -12.28 37.55
N SER A 333 -16.88 -10.97 37.43
CA SER A 333 -16.80 -10.06 38.57
C SER A 333 -18.00 -10.33 39.49
N ASN A 334 -17.69 -10.81 40.70
CA ASN A 334 -18.64 -10.89 41.81
C ASN A 334 -18.93 -9.46 42.30
N THR A 335 -20.13 -8.97 42.07
CA THR A 335 -20.73 -7.92 42.90
C THR A 335 -22.04 -8.45 43.48
N ASN A 336 -22.00 -8.73 44.77
CA ASN A 336 -23.17 -9.02 45.59
C ASN A 336 -24.09 -7.79 45.61
N GLY A 337 -25.36 -8.00 45.25
CA GLY A 337 -26.44 -7.05 45.39
C GLY A 337 -27.76 -7.79 45.40
N GLU A 338 -28.24 -8.11 46.60
CA GLU A 338 -29.53 -8.77 46.85
C GLU A 338 -30.69 -7.96 46.27
N SER A 339 -31.51 -8.59 45.43
CA SER A 339 -32.90 -8.17 45.24
C SER A 339 -33.78 -9.38 44.92
N LYS A 340 -34.87 -9.47 45.68
CA LYS A 340 -35.79 -10.61 45.79
C LYS A 340 -36.51 -10.90 44.46
N ALA A 341 -36.57 -12.18 44.08
CA ALA A 341 -37.36 -12.66 42.95
C ALA A 341 -38.86 -12.72 43.31
N GLY A 342 -39.70 -12.05 42.53
CA GLY A 342 -41.15 -12.29 42.47
C GLY A 342 -41.49 -13.43 41.50
N PRO A 343 -42.68 -14.08 41.62
CA PRO A 343 -43.00 -15.26 40.85
C PRO A 343 -43.48 -14.87 39.45
N GLY A 344 -42.59 -15.02 38.46
CA GLY A 344 -42.91 -14.74 37.06
C GLY A 344 -42.14 -15.67 36.14
N ARG A 345 -42.90 -16.55 35.46
CA ARG A 345 -42.58 -17.36 34.25
C ARG A 345 -41.11 -17.31 33.76
N PRO A 346 -40.39 -18.45 33.71
CA PRO A 346 -39.01 -18.46 33.21
C PRO A 346 -38.99 -18.06 31.73
N LYS A 347 -38.38 -16.91 31.43
CA LYS A 347 -37.88 -16.62 30.09
C LYS A 347 -36.74 -17.61 29.84
N ARG A 348 -36.92 -18.52 28.88
CA ARG A 348 -35.84 -19.38 28.37
C ARG A 348 -34.64 -18.48 28.02
N PRO A 349 -33.43 -18.76 28.52
CA PRO A 349 -32.24 -18.19 27.90
C PRO A 349 -32.21 -18.71 26.46
N LEU A 350 -31.97 -17.82 25.50
CA LEU A 350 -31.55 -18.25 24.17
C LEU A 350 -30.22 -18.99 24.36
N ASP A 351 -30.27 -20.31 24.39
CA ASP A 351 -29.10 -21.17 24.31
C ASP A 351 -28.44 -20.93 22.94
N ASN A 352 -27.48 -20.02 22.89
CA ASN A 352 -26.40 -20.04 21.91
C ASN A 352 -25.45 -21.21 22.25
N THR A 353 -25.97 -22.42 22.41
CA THR A 353 -25.15 -23.63 22.41
C THR A 353 -24.69 -23.86 20.98
N GLU A 354 -23.56 -23.27 20.63
CA GLU A 354 -22.84 -23.62 19.41
C GLU A 354 -22.72 -25.15 19.32
N SER A 355 -23.13 -25.71 18.18
CA SER A 355 -23.04 -27.15 17.99
C SER A 355 -21.56 -27.59 18.03
N PRO A 356 -21.25 -28.81 18.48
CA PRO A 356 -19.86 -29.29 18.48
C PRO A 356 -19.21 -29.19 17.08
N GLY A 357 -20.02 -29.30 16.02
CA GLY A 357 -19.59 -29.11 14.63
C GLY A 357 -19.27 -27.66 14.27
N THR A 358 -19.96 -26.64 14.79
CA THR A 358 -19.55 -25.23 14.60
C THR A 358 -18.25 -24.95 15.34
N LYS A 359 -18.08 -25.50 16.54
CA LYS A 359 -16.85 -25.34 17.33
C LYS A 359 -15.64 -25.93 16.60
N ARG A 360 -15.74 -27.16 16.10
CA ARG A 360 -14.66 -27.79 15.31
C ARG A 360 -14.31 -26.97 14.07
N ARG A 361 -15.31 -26.45 13.34
CA ARG A 361 -15.07 -25.61 12.16
C ARG A 361 -14.33 -24.31 12.49
N LYS A 362 -14.67 -23.66 13.61
CA LYS A 362 -13.96 -22.48 14.10
C LYS A 362 -12.52 -22.79 14.51
N GLU A 363 -12.28 -23.94 15.14
CA GLU A 363 -10.92 -24.41 15.48
C GLU A 363 -10.09 -24.69 14.21
N VAL A 364 -10.67 -25.33 13.20
CA VAL A 364 -10.03 -25.54 11.90
C VAL A 364 -9.73 -24.21 11.21
N ALA A 365 -10.68 -23.28 11.20
CA ALA A 365 -10.48 -21.95 10.63
C ALA A 365 -9.36 -21.19 11.36
N ALA A 366 -9.34 -21.22 12.69
CA ALA A 366 -8.28 -20.61 13.50
C ALA A 366 -6.91 -21.25 13.22
N GLY A 367 -6.83 -22.57 13.03
CA GLY A 367 -5.57 -23.23 12.68
C GLY A 367 -5.08 -22.91 11.26
N ARG A 368 -6.00 -22.79 10.29
CA ARG A 368 -5.66 -22.50 8.88
C ARG A 368 -5.28 -21.05 8.63
N PHE A 369 -5.97 -20.10 9.27
CA PHE A 369 -5.77 -18.66 9.06
C PHE A 369 -4.91 -18.01 10.16
N GLY A 370 -4.71 -18.69 11.30
CA GLY A 370 -3.95 -18.17 12.43
C GLY A 370 -4.51 -16.86 12.97
N THR A 371 -3.63 -15.87 13.16
CA THR A 371 -4.01 -14.52 13.62
C THR A 371 -4.49 -13.60 12.49
N SER A 372 -4.37 -14.04 11.23
CA SER A 372 -4.78 -13.28 10.04
C SER A 372 -6.25 -13.50 9.66
N ALA A 373 -6.73 -12.72 8.69
CA ALA A 373 -8.06 -12.85 8.10
C ALA A 373 -9.19 -12.65 9.12
N GLN A 374 -8.99 -11.75 10.09
CA GLN A 374 -10.03 -11.39 11.05
C GLN A 374 -10.88 -10.24 10.49
N PRO A 375 -12.18 -10.16 10.84
CA PRO A 375 -12.98 -9.01 10.48
C PRO A 375 -12.40 -7.76 11.16
N ASN A 376 -11.85 -6.83 10.35
CA ASN A 376 -11.24 -5.57 10.76
C ASN A 376 -9.79 -5.63 11.29
N ASP A 377 -8.98 -6.59 10.86
CA ASP A 377 -7.53 -6.60 11.15
C ASP A 377 -6.73 -5.50 10.42
N GLY A 378 -7.35 -4.71 9.55
CA GLY A 378 -6.69 -3.68 8.74
C GLY A 378 -5.85 -4.24 7.58
N GLN A 379 -5.80 -5.57 7.44
CA GLN A 379 -5.04 -6.30 6.41
C GLN A 379 -5.91 -6.68 5.20
N GLY A 380 -7.03 -5.99 5.03
CA GLY A 380 -8.01 -6.24 3.99
C GLY A 380 -7.40 -6.32 2.60
N LEU A 381 -7.54 -7.50 1.98
CA LEU A 381 -7.20 -7.73 0.58
C LEU A 381 -8.46 -7.79 -0.26
N GLU A 382 -8.54 -6.97 -1.29
CA GLU A 382 -9.81 -6.72 -1.98
C GLU A 382 -10.04 -7.63 -3.17
N ARG A 383 -8.95 -8.14 -3.74
CA ARG A 383 -8.97 -8.96 -4.93
C ARG A 383 -7.85 -9.98 -4.89
N LEU A 384 -8.20 -11.23 -5.14
CA LEU A 384 -7.29 -12.35 -5.32
C LEU A 384 -7.64 -13.02 -6.66
N GLU A 385 -6.66 -13.13 -7.54
CA GLU A 385 -6.82 -13.76 -8.85
C GLU A 385 -5.85 -14.93 -8.98
N VAL A 386 -6.38 -16.12 -9.18
CA VAL A 386 -5.58 -17.35 -9.23
C VAL A 386 -5.91 -18.11 -10.50
N ARG A 387 -4.88 -18.57 -11.20
CA ARG A 387 -5.00 -19.52 -12.30
C ARG A 387 -4.48 -20.88 -11.87
N ILE A 388 -5.18 -21.95 -12.21
CA ILE A 388 -4.77 -23.31 -11.88
C ILE A 388 -3.99 -23.88 -13.07
N ASP A 389 -2.77 -24.33 -12.82
CA ASP A 389 -1.90 -25.06 -13.75
C ASP A 389 -1.54 -26.47 -13.27
N ASP A 390 -2.20 -26.94 -12.21
CA ASP A 390 -2.05 -28.32 -11.78
C ASP A 390 -2.66 -29.27 -12.82
N PRO A 391 -1.99 -30.38 -13.17
CA PRO A 391 -2.60 -31.42 -13.99
C PRO A 391 -3.85 -31.96 -13.29
N PHE A 392 -4.94 -32.10 -14.05
CA PHE A 392 -6.17 -32.66 -13.51
C PHE A 392 -5.96 -34.16 -13.27
N PRO A 393 -6.42 -34.71 -12.13
CA PRO A 393 -6.29 -36.13 -11.86
C PRO A 393 -7.00 -36.92 -12.95
N SER A 394 -6.25 -37.75 -13.68
CA SER A 394 -6.79 -38.67 -14.66
C SER A 394 -7.63 -39.72 -13.94
N THR A 395 -8.91 -39.82 -14.27
CA THR A 395 -9.78 -40.88 -13.77
C THR A 395 -9.26 -42.20 -14.33
N SER A 396 -8.94 -43.14 -13.45
CA SER A 396 -8.37 -44.45 -13.78
C SER A 396 -9.23 -45.34 -14.71
N ASP A 397 -10.44 -44.90 -15.07
CA ASP A 397 -11.34 -45.58 -15.98
C ASP A 397 -11.03 -45.35 -17.47
N ASP A 398 -10.10 -44.46 -17.83
CA ASP A 398 -9.73 -44.19 -19.23
C ASP A 398 -8.66 -45.14 -19.81
N SER A 399 -8.28 -46.20 -19.09
CA SER A 399 -7.33 -47.21 -19.59
C SER A 399 -7.82 -48.01 -20.81
N ASN A 400 -9.05 -47.77 -21.29
CA ASN A 400 -9.63 -48.45 -22.45
C ASN A 400 -10.21 -47.53 -23.56
N MET A 401 -10.01 -46.21 -23.51
CA MET A 401 -10.25 -45.37 -24.70
C MET A 401 -8.93 -45.14 -25.43
N THR A 402 -8.72 -45.95 -26.47
CA THR A 402 -7.83 -45.66 -27.61
C THR A 402 -7.75 -44.17 -27.89
N HIS A 403 -6.52 -43.63 -27.98
CA HIS A 403 -6.14 -42.38 -28.66
C HIS A 403 -7.33 -41.63 -29.29
N LEU A 404 -8.11 -40.93 -28.46
CA LEU A 404 -8.80 -39.75 -28.94
C LEU A 404 -7.75 -38.67 -28.77
N ASP A 405 -7.22 -38.19 -29.91
CA ASP A 405 -6.45 -36.96 -30.00
C ASP A 405 -7.15 -35.88 -29.17
N GLY A 406 -6.74 -35.77 -27.92
CA GLY A 406 -7.24 -34.81 -26.94
C GLY A 406 -6.62 -33.46 -27.23
N ASP A 407 -6.92 -32.93 -28.42
CA ASP A 407 -6.94 -31.53 -28.77
C ASP A 407 -5.82 -30.66 -28.16
N THR A 408 -4.56 -31.07 -28.33
CA THR A 408 -3.40 -30.18 -28.17
C THR A 408 -3.45 -29.01 -29.18
N SER A 409 -4.29 -29.11 -30.22
CA SER A 409 -4.55 -28.06 -31.22
C SER A 409 -5.17 -26.78 -30.63
N ASN A 410 -5.78 -26.87 -29.44
CA ASN A 410 -6.35 -25.71 -28.76
C ASN A 410 -5.29 -24.80 -28.11
N ILE A 411 -4.06 -25.28 -27.88
CA ILE A 411 -2.94 -24.44 -27.39
C ILE A 411 -2.44 -23.52 -28.51
N ASP A 412 -2.33 -24.05 -29.73
CA ASP A 412 -1.93 -23.28 -30.92
C ASP A 412 -3.02 -22.26 -31.33
N ALA A 413 -4.30 -22.61 -31.18
CA ALA A 413 -5.41 -21.68 -31.38
C ALA A 413 -5.42 -20.51 -30.36
N GLN A 414 -4.92 -20.73 -29.14
CA GLN A 414 -4.77 -19.68 -28.13
C GLN A 414 -3.63 -18.71 -28.47
N ALA A 415 -2.56 -19.17 -29.12
CA ALA A 415 -1.50 -18.30 -29.64
C ALA A 415 -2.02 -17.40 -30.77
N ALA A 416 -2.86 -17.92 -31.67
CA ALA A 416 -3.46 -17.16 -32.78
C ALA A 416 -4.45 -16.07 -32.29
N ASN A 417 -5.17 -16.30 -31.20
CA ASN A 417 -6.09 -15.31 -30.60
C ASN A 417 -5.37 -14.15 -29.85
N ARG A 418 -4.05 -14.23 -29.61
CA ARG A 418 -3.25 -13.13 -29.03
C ARG A 418 -3.16 -11.90 -29.94
N MET A 419 -3.34 -12.07 -31.26
CA MET A 419 -3.22 -10.97 -32.21
C MET A 419 -4.45 -10.03 -32.24
N ARG A 420 -5.56 -10.37 -31.58
CA ARG A 420 -6.82 -9.60 -31.69
C ARG A 420 -7.36 -9.00 -30.38
N ARG A 421 -6.67 -9.12 -29.24
CA ARG A 421 -7.13 -8.56 -27.95
C ARG A 421 -6.07 -7.67 -27.32
N GLY A 422 -6.56 -6.66 -26.58
CA GLY A 422 -5.73 -5.68 -25.87
C GLY A 422 -4.76 -6.28 -24.85
N ARG A 423 -4.14 -5.41 -24.04
CA ARG A 423 -3.03 -5.74 -23.13
C ARG A 423 -3.19 -7.14 -22.46
N PRO A 424 -2.23 -8.07 -22.64
CA PRO A 424 -2.28 -9.42 -22.06
C PRO A 424 -2.51 -9.39 -20.55
N SER A 425 -3.32 -10.31 -20.03
CA SER A 425 -3.52 -10.44 -18.59
C SER A 425 -2.21 -10.88 -17.94
N LEU A 426 -1.96 -10.38 -16.72
CA LEU A 426 -0.82 -10.83 -15.93
C LEU A 426 -0.89 -12.34 -15.67
N LEU A 427 -2.08 -12.95 -15.67
CA LEU A 427 -2.25 -14.40 -15.52
C LEU A 427 -2.09 -15.21 -16.81
N ASP A 428 -1.89 -14.62 -17.98
CA ASP A 428 -1.80 -15.43 -19.22
C ASP A 428 -0.52 -16.28 -19.25
N ARG A 429 -0.59 -17.54 -19.73
CA ARG A 429 0.57 -18.44 -19.83
C ARG A 429 1.70 -17.81 -20.65
N THR A 430 2.92 -17.81 -20.12
CA THR A 430 4.13 -17.46 -20.89
C THR A 430 4.43 -18.56 -21.92
N ALA A 431 5.42 -18.33 -22.80
CA ALA A 431 5.91 -19.39 -23.68
C ALA A 431 6.56 -20.52 -22.86
N GLU A 432 7.35 -20.15 -21.84
CA GLU A 432 7.96 -21.08 -20.89
C GLU A 432 6.91 -21.92 -20.15
N ASP A 433 5.83 -21.30 -19.65
CA ASP A 433 4.73 -22.03 -19.00
C ASP A 433 4.10 -23.06 -19.94
N LEU A 434 3.97 -22.74 -21.24
CA LEU A 434 3.39 -23.64 -22.24
C LEU A 434 4.32 -24.80 -22.58
N GLU A 435 5.62 -24.55 -22.70
CA GLU A 435 6.63 -25.60 -22.90
C GLU A 435 6.67 -26.55 -21.71
N GLU A 436 6.63 -26.03 -20.49
CA GLU A 436 6.61 -26.82 -19.27
C GLU A 436 5.35 -27.68 -19.16
N ILE A 437 4.17 -27.13 -19.50
CA ILE A 437 2.91 -27.88 -19.52
C ILE A 437 2.91 -28.96 -20.62
N GLN A 438 3.51 -28.69 -21.78
CA GLN A 438 3.62 -29.70 -22.86
C GLN A 438 4.54 -30.86 -22.50
N ASN A 439 5.51 -30.63 -21.61
CA ASN A 439 6.45 -31.66 -21.14
C ASN A 439 5.88 -32.52 -20.00
N GLU A 440 4.73 -32.16 -19.42
CA GLU A 440 4.08 -32.91 -18.33
C GLU A 440 3.01 -33.88 -18.85
N ASP A 441 3.00 -35.09 -18.29
CA ASP A 441 1.96 -36.09 -18.56
C ASP A 441 0.65 -35.71 -17.84
N GLY A 442 -0.32 -35.18 -18.59
CA GLY A 442 -1.68 -34.94 -18.07
C GLY A 442 -2.36 -33.73 -18.68
N TRP A 443 -3.70 -33.72 -18.61
CA TRP A 443 -4.47 -32.56 -19.07
C TRP A 443 -4.45 -31.45 -18.02
N VAL A 444 -3.96 -30.27 -18.39
CA VAL A 444 -3.93 -29.08 -17.52
C VAL A 444 -5.11 -28.15 -17.84
N PRO A 445 -6.08 -27.98 -16.90
CA PRO A 445 -7.22 -27.10 -17.11
C PRO A 445 -6.79 -25.63 -17.19
N ASN A 446 -7.55 -24.81 -17.90
CA ASN A 446 -7.42 -23.34 -17.84
C ASN A 446 -8.53 -22.76 -16.97
N VAL A 447 -8.43 -22.99 -15.65
CA VAL A 447 -9.39 -22.47 -14.67
C VAL A 447 -8.82 -21.21 -14.02
N ARG A 448 -9.60 -20.13 -14.05
CA ARG A 448 -9.28 -18.87 -13.37
C ARG A 448 -10.33 -18.57 -12.31
N VAL A 449 -9.88 -18.40 -11.08
CA VAL A 449 -10.71 -18.06 -9.93
C VAL A 449 -10.39 -16.62 -9.52
N THR A 450 -11.42 -15.78 -9.46
CA THR A 450 -11.29 -14.40 -8.98
C THR A 450 -12.18 -14.19 -7.77
N PHE A 451 -11.57 -13.84 -6.65
CA PHE A 451 -12.28 -13.38 -5.46
C PHE A 451 -12.24 -11.86 -5.41
N GLN A 452 -13.36 -11.24 -5.03
CA GLN A 452 -13.45 -9.80 -4.84
C GLN A 452 -14.30 -9.48 -3.60
N GLY A 453 -13.85 -8.52 -2.81
CA GLY A 453 -14.52 -8.08 -1.59
C GLY A 453 -13.78 -6.94 -0.91
N THR A 454 -14.18 -6.60 0.32
CA THR A 454 -13.40 -5.68 1.17
C THR A 454 -12.22 -6.38 1.83
N HIS A 455 -12.43 -7.62 2.26
CA HIS A 455 -11.39 -8.51 2.75
C HIS A 455 -11.69 -9.97 2.33
N VAL A 456 -11.02 -10.42 1.27
CA VAL A 456 -11.22 -11.75 0.66
C VAL A 456 -10.97 -12.86 1.67
N PHE A 457 -9.81 -12.89 2.34
CA PHE A 457 -9.48 -13.97 3.26
C PHE A 457 -10.37 -14.02 4.50
N ALA A 458 -10.77 -12.87 5.06
CA ALA A 458 -11.77 -12.86 6.14
C ALA A 458 -13.12 -13.43 5.68
N GLY A 459 -13.53 -13.13 4.45
CA GLY A 459 -14.73 -13.75 3.85
C GLY A 459 -14.58 -15.26 3.68
N ILE A 460 -13.45 -15.74 3.16
CA ILE A 460 -13.21 -17.19 3.01
C ILE A 460 -13.20 -17.88 4.38
N ARG A 461 -12.55 -17.27 5.38
CA ARG A 461 -12.55 -17.76 6.76
C ARG A 461 -13.98 -17.88 7.31
N GLN A 462 -14.81 -16.86 7.11
CA GLN A 462 -16.21 -16.89 7.53
C GLN A 462 -16.98 -18.05 6.86
N LEU A 463 -16.75 -18.29 5.56
CA LEU A 463 -17.37 -19.42 4.85
C LEU A 463 -16.95 -20.79 5.41
N VAL A 464 -15.71 -20.91 5.92
CA VAL A 464 -15.22 -22.12 6.62
C VAL A 464 -15.90 -22.27 7.97
N GLU A 465 -16.02 -21.19 8.75
CA GLU A 465 -16.69 -21.19 10.05
C GLU A 465 -18.19 -21.55 9.92
N GLU A 466 -18.84 -21.08 8.85
CA GLU A 466 -20.23 -21.40 8.47
C GLU A 466 -20.39 -22.78 7.84
N GLY A 467 -19.28 -23.48 7.52
CA GLY A 467 -19.25 -24.83 6.93
C GLY A 467 -19.72 -24.92 5.49
N ILE A 468 -19.71 -23.80 4.78
CA ILE A 468 -19.92 -23.75 3.32
C ILE A 468 -18.67 -24.28 2.61
N VAL A 469 -17.49 -23.99 3.17
CA VAL A 469 -16.19 -24.48 2.68
C VAL A 469 -15.60 -25.45 3.69
N ASP A 470 -15.14 -26.61 3.22
CA ASP A 470 -14.41 -27.58 4.04
C ASP A 470 -12.96 -27.10 4.27
N GLY A 471 -12.70 -26.54 5.46
CA GLY A 471 -11.38 -26.03 5.84
C GLY A 471 -10.28 -27.11 5.97
N GLU A 472 -10.65 -28.39 6.07
CA GLU A 472 -9.66 -29.48 6.13
C GLU A 472 -9.10 -29.78 4.73
N LYS A 473 -9.92 -29.64 3.68
CA LYS A 473 -9.53 -29.85 2.26
C LYS A 473 -9.15 -28.57 1.52
N MET A 474 -9.36 -27.42 2.13
CA MET A 474 -9.04 -26.12 1.53
C MET A 474 -7.52 -25.99 1.29
N PRO A 475 -7.09 -25.62 0.06
CA PRO A 475 -5.67 -25.49 -0.25
C PRO A 475 -5.03 -24.28 0.45
N GLY A 476 -3.72 -24.36 0.68
CA GLY A 476 -2.97 -23.35 1.44
C GLY A 476 -3.03 -21.94 0.82
N TRP A 477 -3.01 -21.83 -0.51
CA TRP A 477 -3.09 -20.53 -1.20
C TRP A 477 -4.40 -19.75 -0.93
N MET A 478 -5.48 -20.43 -0.50
CA MET A 478 -6.74 -19.77 -0.09
C MET A 478 -6.69 -19.16 1.31
N THR A 479 -5.65 -19.43 2.09
CA THR A 479 -5.46 -18.88 3.44
C THR A 479 -4.76 -17.52 3.45
N GLY A 480 -4.18 -17.11 2.32
CA GLY A 480 -3.39 -15.88 2.22
C GLY A 480 -1.93 -16.03 2.64
N GLU A 481 -1.46 -17.25 2.93
CA GLU A 481 -0.07 -17.54 3.33
C GLU A 481 0.98 -17.07 2.32
N ALA A 482 0.67 -17.14 1.03
CA ALA A 482 1.61 -16.76 -0.03
C ALA A 482 1.80 -15.24 -0.20
N GLY A 483 0.92 -14.43 0.42
CA GLY A 483 1.02 -12.98 0.37
C GLY A 483 1.06 -12.40 -1.05
N VAL A 484 0.37 -13.02 -2.01
CA VAL A 484 0.23 -12.53 -3.40
C VAL A 484 -1.23 -12.21 -3.71
N THR A 485 -1.46 -11.26 -4.61
CA THR A 485 -2.82 -10.93 -5.10
C THR A 485 -3.14 -11.57 -6.44
N ILE A 486 -2.10 -11.96 -7.19
CA ILE A 486 -2.21 -12.55 -8.52
C ILE A 486 -1.12 -13.63 -8.63
N GLY A 487 -1.49 -14.85 -9.03
CA GLY A 487 -0.53 -15.94 -9.24
C GLY A 487 -1.12 -17.15 -9.96
N ALA A 488 -0.24 -18.07 -10.35
CA ALA A 488 -0.61 -19.36 -10.92
C ALA A 488 -0.30 -20.47 -9.91
N VAL A 489 -1.20 -21.43 -9.73
CA VAL A 489 -1.01 -22.57 -8.82
C VAL A 489 -0.45 -23.73 -9.61
N ARG A 490 0.70 -24.24 -9.17
CA ARG A 490 1.34 -25.44 -9.69
C ARG A 490 1.93 -26.26 -8.54
N GLU A 491 1.78 -27.57 -8.62
CA GLU A 491 2.05 -28.54 -7.55
C GLU A 491 1.36 -28.14 -6.22
N GLY A 492 0.14 -27.61 -6.31
CA GLY A 492 -0.62 -27.14 -5.14
C GLY A 492 -0.07 -25.87 -4.46
N ARG A 493 0.96 -25.23 -5.03
CA ARG A 493 1.57 -23.98 -4.52
C ARG A 493 1.38 -22.85 -5.50
N ILE A 494 1.10 -21.65 -4.99
CA ILE A 494 0.99 -20.47 -5.83
C ILE A 494 2.39 -19.93 -6.16
N ARG A 495 2.70 -19.87 -7.46
CA ARG A 495 3.92 -19.27 -8.01
C ARG A 495 3.60 -17.86 -8.49
N SER A 496 4.47 -16.91 -8.15
CA SER A 496 4.46 -15.58 -8.74
C SER A 496 5.14 -15.63 -10.11
N LYS A 497 4.49 -15.09 -11.13
CA LYS A 497 4.92 -15.18 -12.55
C LYS A 497 6.30 -14.57 -12.86
N GLU A 498 6.88 -13.77 -11.96
CA GLU A 498 8.19 -13.12 -12.15
C GLU A 498 9.20 -13.51 -11.07
N GLY A 499 9.18 -14.78 -10.62
CA GLY A 499 10.30 -15.43 -9.92
C GLY A 499 11.05 -14.55 -8.93
N VAL A 500 10.35 -13.93 -7.97
CA VAL A 500 11.02 -13.12 -6.94
C VAL A 500 11.68 -14.09 -5.95
N PRO A 501 13.02 -14.18 -5.86
CA PRO A 501 13.67 -15.18 -5.01
C PRO A 501 13.42 -14.88 -3.54
N GLY A 502 12.70 -15.74 -2.81
CA GLY A 502 12.41 -15.52 -1.38
C GLY A 502 11.17 -14.65 -1.10
N VAL A 503 10.13 -14.79 -1.92
CA VAL A 503 8.74 -14.51 -1.53
C VAL A 503 8.06 -15.84 -1.26
#